data_AF-E1RB84-F1
#
_entry.id   AF-E1RB84-F1
#
_cell.length_a   1.000
_cell.length_b   1.000
_cell.length_c   1.000
_cell.angle_alpha   90.00
_cell.angle_beta   90.00
_cell.angle_gamma   90.00
#
_symmetry.space_group_name_H-M   'P 1'
#
loop_
_entity.id
_entity.type
_entity.pdbx_description
1 polymer ?
#
loop_
_entity_poly.entity_id
_entity_poly.type
_entity_poly.pdbx_seq_one_letter_code
_entity_poly.pdbx_strand_id
1 'polypeptide(L)'
;MVILQASAFLHLFVIVLIALCTYGIVPGIGAFFVRRKWRRFREGLLSAASYPVPDYRLLHSGESGRAGCFRFYGTLRALRGENGAWVDNGKISLRVGLERVRVYMISAPSSLSHREGSSAFDDEMVPIEVPWRRIKTLPEGTKVFVAGELDRRATGALFLSTQKVPLVVIVYDGPDEHLLSHAVKTGRERNGYWNFLTPGALTTGSFTLFVYFYLLLRAPLLRFPAILALTVSLLPLTLVLPPAVIGYSFYRSLWKRAFLLRTERDLLTLNEISEGKKAPPKEAEVKKRTSQRLELLALLILALSVGVELFMIFIFFAAVIR
;
A
#
# COMPACT_ATOMS: atom_id res chain seq x y z
N MET A 1 -13.08 -46.52 -19.56
CA MET A 1 -12.59 -46.08 -18.23
C MET A 1 -11.51 -45.01 -18.34
N VAL A 2 -10.46 -45.20 -19.15
CA VAL A 2 -9.35 -44.23 -19.33
C VAL A 2 -9.81 -42.84 -19.81
N ILE A 3 -10.70 -42.77 -20.81
CA ILE A 3 -11.23 -41.49 -21.33
C ILE A 3 -11.98 -40.71 -20.24
N LEU A 4 -12.71 -41.41 -19.38
CA LEU A 4 -13.46 -40.80 -18.29
C LEU A 4 -12.54 -40.22 -17.21
N GLN A 5 -11.46 -40.92 -16.88
CA GLN A 5 -10.44 -40.41 -15.96
C GLN A 5 -9.77 -39.15 -16.52
N ALA A 6 -9.40 -39.16 -17.80
CA ALA A 6 -8.80 -38.00 -18.46
C ALA A 6 -9.73 -36.77 -18.42
N SER A 7 -11.03 -36.96 -18.67
CA SER A 7 -12.02 -35.88 -18.57
C SER A 7 -12.10 -35.32 -17.15
N ALA A 8 -12.14 -36.17 -16.11
CA ALA A 8 -12.19 -35.72 -14.72
C ALA A 8 -10.94 -34.90 -14.34
N PHE A 9 -9.75 -35.35 -14.73
CA PHE A 9 -8.50 -34.61 -14.48
C PHE A 9 -8.48 -33.25 -15.19
N LEU A 10 -9.00 -33.17 -16.42
CA LEU A 10 -9.11 -31.91 -17.14
C LEU A 10 -10.00 -30.91 -16.37
N HIS A 11 -11.16 -31.34 -15.87
CA HIS A 11 -12.04 -30.46 -15.09
C HIS A 11 -11.40 -30.00 -13.77
N LEU A 12 -10.68 -30.89 -13.07
CA LEU A 12 -9.93 -30.53 -11.87
C LEU A 12 -8.84 -29.49 -12.18
N PHE A 13 -8.12 -29.66 -13.28
CA PHE A 13 -7.12 -28.70 -13.74
C PHE A 13 -7.75 -27.33 -14.03
N VAL A 14 -8.90 -27.29 -14.72
CA VAL A 14 -9.62 -26.04 -15.00
C VAL A 14 -10.06 -25.34 -13.71
N ILE A 15 -10.61 -26.08 -12.74
CA ILE A 15 -11.01 -25.53 -11.44
C ILE A 15 -9.82 -24.90 -10.71
N VAL A 16 -8.70 -25.64 -10.62
CA VAL A 16 -7.47 -25.16 -9.98
C VAL A 16 -6.92 -23.94 -10.71
N LEU A 17 -6.94 -23.93 -12.05
CA LEU A 17 -6.47 -22.81 -12.85
C LEU A 17 -7.30 -21.54 -12.60
N ILE A 18 -8.63 -21.65 -12.61
CA ILE A 18 -9.52 -20.51 -12.30
C ILE A 18 -9.21 -19.99 -10.90
N ALA A 19 -9.21 -20.87 -9.89
CA ALA A 19 -8.97 -20.50 -8.50
C ALA A 19 -7.59 -19.85 -8.30
N LEU A 20 -6.53 -20.41 -8.89
CA LEU A 20 -5.18 -19.86 -8.81
C LEU A 20 -5.11 -18.48 -9.45
N CYS A 21 -5.72 -18.29 -10.62
CA CYS A 21 -5.76 -17.01 -11.31
C CYS A 21 -6.50 -15.94 -10.50
N THR A 22 -7.71 -16.25 -10.03
CA THR A 22 -8.62 -15.26 -9.42
C THR A 22 -8.33 -15.01 -7.95
N TYR A 23 -7.92 -16.02 -7.19
CA TYR A 23 -7.69 -15.89 -5.76
C TYR A 23 -6.21 -15.74 -5.39
N GLY A 24 -5.29 -16.16 -6.27
CA GLY A 24 -3.85 -16.08 -6.05
C GLY A 24 -3.18 -15.00 -6.89
N ILE A 25 -3.13 -15.18 -8.21
CA ILE A 25 -2.30 -14.39 -9.13
C ILE A 25 -2.79 -12.94 -9.18
N VAL A 26 -4.06 -12.69 -9.47
CA VAL A 26 -4.58 -11.32 -9.62
C VAL A 26 -4.45 -10.51 -8.31
N PRO A 27 -4.90 -11.01 -7.13
CA PRO A 27 -4.66 -10.33 -5.86
C PRO A 27 -3.16 -10.17 -5.54
N GLY A 28 -2.33 -11.17 -5.86
CA GLY A 28 -0.89 -11.14 -5.66
C GLY A 28 -0.19 -10.04 -6.48
N ILE A 29 -0.57 -9.89 -7.75
CA ILE A 29 -0.12 -8.80 -8.63
C ILE A 29 -0.52 -7.45 -8.02
N GLY A 30 -1.78 -7.30 -7.60
CA GLY A 30 -2.26 -6.08 -6.94
C GLY A 30 -1.46 -5.75 -5.67
N ALA A 31 -1.18 -6.77 -4.84
CA ALA A 31 -0.39 -6.61 -3.63
C ALA A 31 1.04 -6.16 -3.93
N PHE A 32 1.65 -6.70 -4.99
CA PHE A 32 2.97 -6.27 -5.44
C PHE A 32 2.98 -4.80 -5.89
N PHE A 33 1.99 -4.38 -6.68
CA PHE A 33 1.87 -2.98 -7.12
C PHE A 33 1.73 -2.01 -5.94
N VAL A 34 0.83 -2.31 -5.00
CA VAL A 34 0.60 -1.48 -3.81
C VAL A 34 1.86 -1.43 -2.94
N ARG A 35 2.53 -2.58 -2.71
CA ARG A 35 3.79 -2.61 -1.95
C ARG A 35 4.91 -1.82 -2.63
N ARG A 36 5.08 -1.95 -3.94
CA ARG A 36 6.10 -1.22 -4.70
C ARG A 36 5.86 0.29 -4.65
N LYS A 37 4.61 0.71 -4.80
CA LYS A 37 4.18 2.11 -4.68
C LYS A 37 4.58 2.69 -3.32
N TRP A 38 4.13 2.08 -2.23
CA TRP A 38 4.44 2.58 -0.89
C TRP A 38 5.91 2.46 -0.50
N ARG A 39 6.61 1.47 -1.04
CA ARG A 39 8.06 1.36 -0.86
C ARG A 39 8.79 2.55 -1.49
N ARG A 40 8.45 2.92 -2.73
CA ARG A 40 9.03 4.10 -3.40
C ARG A 40 8.73 5.39 -2.63
N PHE A 41 7.50 5.55 -2.15
CA PHE A 41 7.13 6.70 -1.33
C PHE A 41 8.03 6.81 -0.09
N ARG A 42 8.18 5.72 0.68
CA ARG A 42 9.03 5.71 1.88
C ARG A 42 10.51 5.89 1.58
N GLU A 43 11.02 5.28 0.52
CA GLU A 43 12.42 5.48 0.10
C GLU A 43 12.67 6.94 -0.27
N GLY A 44 11.74 7.57 -0.99
CA GLY A 44 11.79 9.00 -1.31
C GLY A 44 11.72 9.87 -0.05
N LEU A 45 10.84 9.54 0.89
CA LEU A 45 10.67 10.28 2.15
C LEU A 45 11.90 10.18 3.07
N LEU A 46 12.49 8.98 3.21
CA LEU A 46 13.72 8.78 3.97
C LEU A 46 14.90 9.50 3.33
N SER A 47 15.00 9.48 1.99
CA SER A 47 16.02 10.25 1.26
C SER A 47 15.82 11.75 1.50
N ALA A 48 14.57 12.23 1.42
CA ALA A 48 14.21 13.61 1.66
C ALA A 48 14.56 14.09 3.07
N ALA A 49 14.53 13.20 4.07
CA ALA A 49 14.93 13.53 5.44
C ALA A 49 16.42 13.94 5.56
N SER A 50 17.27 13.49 4.63
CA SER A 50 18.69 13.85 4.58
C SER A 50 18.99 15.12 3.78
N TYR A 51 18.01 15.63 3.02
CA TYR A 51 18.26 16.77 2.14
C TYR A 51 18.32 18.08 2.92
N PRO A 52 19.22 19.00 2.54
CA PRO A 52 19.27 20.33 3.12
C PRO A 52 18.04 21.15 2.72
N VAL A 53 17.73 22.17 3.53
CA VAL A 53 16.75 23.20 3.17
C VAL A 53 17.47 24.27 2.33
N PRO A 54 16.90 24.71 1.18
CA PRO A 54 17.56 25.70 0.35
C PRO A 54 17.63 27.05 1.08
N ASP A 55 18.80 27.68 1.02
CA ASP A 55 19.03 29.02 1.56
C ASP A 55 18.92 30.08 0.45
N TYR A 56 18.56 31.31 0.82
CA TYR A 56 18.43 32.44 -0.09
C TYR A 56 19.71 32.69 -0.90
N ARG A 57 20.89 32.53 -0.28
CA ARG A 57 22.20 32.68 -0.94
C ARG A 57 22.38 31.68 -2.08
N LEU A 58 21.94 30.44 -1.88
CA LEU A 58 22.02 29.40 -2.89
C LEU A 58 21.15 29.73 -4.12
N LEU A 59 20.01 30.37 -3.90
CA LEU A 59 19.09 30.78 -4.97
C LEU A 59 19.58 31.98 -5.79
N HIS A 60 20.43 32.84 -5.21
CA HIS A 60 20.88 34.10 -5.82
C HIS A 60 22.32 34.10 -6.32
N SER A 61 23.02 32.97 -6.28
CA SER A 61 24.45 32.87 -6.60
C SER A 61 24.79 33.01 -8.10
N GLY A 62 23.88 33.51 -8.94
CA GLY A 62 24.12 33.81 -10.38
C GLY A 62 24.35 32.59 -11.28
N GLU A 63 24.74 31.45 -10.71
CA GLU A 63 24.98 30.21 -11.43
C GLU A 63 23.67 29.50 -11.78
N SER A 64 23.43 29.30 -13.08
CA SER A 64 22.35 28.46 -13.58
C SER A 64 22.73 26.98 -13.60
N GLY A 65 21.78 26.10 -13.31
CA GLY A 65 21.94 24.64 -13.40
C GLY A 65 21.50 23.90 -12.15
N ARG A 66 21.78 22.60 -12.13
CA ARG A 66 21.38 21.68 -11.05
C ARG A 66 22.13 22.01 -9.76
N ALA A 67 21.38 22.41 -8.73
CA ALA A 67 21.94 22.73 -7.40
C ALA A 67 22.05 21.50 -6.49
N GLY A 68 21.43 20.38 -6.87
CA GLY A 68 21.39 19.14 -6.07
C GLY A 68 19.99 18.85 -5.51
N CYS A 69 19.93 17.99 -4.49
CA CYS A 69 18.68 17.58 -3.85
C CYS A 69 18.40 18.43 -2.61
N PHE A 70 17.17 18.92 -2.51
CA PHE A 70 16.71 19.76 -1.41
C PHE A 70 15.37 19.30 -0.88
N ARG A 71 15.06 19.68 0.36
CA ARG A 71 13.71 19.61 0.94
C ARG A 71 13.19 21.00 1.24
N PHE A 72 11.89 21.19 1.11
CA PHE A 72 11.24 22.47 1.31
C PHE A 72 9.89 22.28 1.97
N TYR A 73 9.66 23.05 3.05
CA TYR A 73 8.39 23.17 3.74
C TYR A 73 7.84 24.56 3.46
N GLY A 74 6.59 24.65 3.03
CA GLY A 74 5.95 25.94 2.78
C GLY A 74 4.46 25.80 2.55
N THR A 75 3.85 26.89 2.11
CA THR A 75 2.44 26.98 1.76
C THR A 75 2.28 27.25 0.27
N LEU A 76 1.24 26.67 -0.32
CA LEU A 76 0.87 26.92 -1.70
C LEU A 76 0.39 28.36 -1.85
N ARG A 77 1.01 29.14 -2.74
CA ARG A 77 0.60 30.51 -3.08
C ARG A 77 -0.29 30.56 -4.30
N ALA A 78 0.14 29.89 -5.36
CA ALA A 78 -0.55 29.92 -6.63
C ALA A 78 -0.28 28.65 -7.44
N LEU A 79 -1.29 28.26 -8.21
CA LEU A 79 -1.17 27.27 -9.28
C LEU A 79 -0.77 28.03 -10.55
N ARG A 80 0.30 27.60 -11.22
CA ARG A 80 0.76 28.21 -12.47
C ARG A 80 0.55 27.24 -13.63
N GLY A 81 -0.53 27.47 -14.38
CA GLY A 81 -0.93 26.60 -15.49
C GLY A 81 -1.23 25.16 -15.02
N GLU A 82 -1.08 24.19 -15.91
CA GLU A 82 -1.45 22.79 -15.61
C GLU A 82 -0.39 22.02 -14.82
N ASN A 83 0.88 22.44 -14.87
CA ASN A 83 2.02 21.62 -14.41
C ASN A 83 2.94 22.34 -13.42
N GLY A 84 2.53 23.47 -12.84
CA GLY A 84 3.37 24.25 -11.94
C GLY A 84 2.64 24.70 -10.69
N ALA A 85 3.37 24.75 -9.57
CA ALA A 85 2.91 25.40 -8.35
C ALA A 85 3.99 26.33 -7.80
N TRP A 86 3.56 27.41 -7.16
CA TRP A 86 4.41 28.28 -6.35
C TRP A 86 4.21 27.95 -4.88
N VAL A 87 5.32 27.65 -4.20
CA VAL A 87 5.32 27.34 -2.77
C VAL A 87 6.24 28.34 -2.07
N ASP A 88 5.77 28.89 -0.96
CA ASP A 88 6.43 29.94 -0.20
C ASP A 88 6.54 29.56 1.27
N ASN A 89 7.64 29.90 1.92
CA ASN A 89 7.81 29.68 3.37
C ASN A 89 7.95 31.00 4.15
N GLY A 90 7.60 32.12 3.52
CA GLY A 90 7.73 33.48 4.06
C GLY A 90 9.15 34.05 3.95
N LYS A 91 10.17 33.23 3.66
CA LYS A 91 11.55 33.68 3.42
C LYS A 91 11.94 33.55 1.95
N ILE A 92 11.56 32.44 1.32
CA ILE A 92 11.86 32.13 -0.07
C ILE A 92 10.61 31.56 -0.74
N SER A 93 10.43 31.93 -2.01
CA SER A 93 9.39 31.40 -2.89
C SER A 93 10.02 30.58 -4.00
N LEU A 94 9.56 29.35 -4.17
CA LEU A 94 10.11 28.38 -5.11
C LEU A 94 9.02 27.90 -6.08
N ARG A 95 9.43 27.58 -7.30
CA ARG A 95 8.57 26.91 -8.27
C ARG A 95 8.70 25.41 -8.13
N VAL A 96 7.61 24.71 -8.33
CA VAL A 96 7.55 23.25 -8.31
C VAL A 96 6.98 22.77 -9.64
N GLY A 97 7.78 22.02 -10.39
CA GLY A 97 7.37 21.36 -11.62
C GLY A 97 6.63 20.07 -11.28
N LEU A 98 5.33 20.04 -11.54
CA LEU A 98 4.42 18.97 -11.14
C LEU A 98 3.98 18.09 -12.32
N GLU A 99 4.67 18.21 -13.46
CA GLU A 99 4.42 17.35 -14.61
C GLU A 99 4.65 15.88 -14.26
N ARG A 100 3.60 15.06 -14.38
CA ARG A 100 3.60 13.62 -14.07
C ARG A 100 3.98 13.29 -12.61
N VAL A 101 3.90 14.26 -11.71
CA VAL A 101 4.16 14.06 -10.28
C VAL A 101 2.93 13.50 -9.59
N ARG A 102 3.16 12.61 -8.61
CA ARG A 102 2.13 12.11 -7.70
C ARG A 102 2.21 12.91 -6.40
N VAL A 103 1.07 13.43 -5.97
CA VAL A 103 0.94 14.16 -4.71
C VAL A 103 0.32 13.23 -3.69
N TYR A 104 0.88 13.22 -2.48
CA TYR A 104 0.39 12.44 -1.35
C TYR A 104 -0.32 13.38 -0.38
N MET A 105 -1.58 13.11 -0.09
CA MET A 105 -2.38 13.88 0.86
C MET A 105 -2.38 13.18 2.22
N ILE A 106 -1.97 13.89 3.26
CA ILE A 106 -1.86 13.38 4.64
C ILE A 106 -2.65 14.30 5.55
N SER A 107 -3.84 13.86 5.97
CA SER A 107 -4.63 14.58 6.97
C SER A 107 -3.95 14.53 8.33
N ALA A 108 -4.12 15.57 9.16
CA ALA A 108 -3.71 15.53 10.56
C ALA A 108 -4.61 14.55 11.34
N PRO A 109 -4.09 13.88 12.39
CA PRO A 109 -4.93 13.10 13.28
C PRO A 109 -5.96 14.04 13.90
N SER A 110 -7.24 13.71 13.74
CA SER A 110 -8.34 14.47 14.35
C SER A 110 -8.11 14.50 15.85
N SER A 111 -7.92 15.67 16.45
CA SER A 111 -7.71 15.82 17.90
C SER A 111 -8.84 15.21 18.76
N LEU A 112 -10.00 14.93 18.16
CA LEU A 112 -11.13 14.21 18.76
C LEU A 112 -10.86 12.71 19.03
N SER A 113 -9.81 12.12 18.46
CA SER A 113 -9.42 10.72 18.74
C SER A 113 -8.41 10.57 19.88
N HIS A 114 -8.00 11.67 20.53
CA HIS A 114 -7.27 11.66 21.82
C HIS A 114 -8.18 11.29 23.00
N ARG A 115 -8.90 10.16 22.92
CA ARG A 115 -9.30 9.45 24.14
C ARG A 115 -8.06 8.75 24.68
N GLU A 116 -7.44 9.40 25.66
CA GLU A 116 -6.34 8.88 26.48
C GLU A 116 -6.62 7.43 26.86
N GLY A 117 -5.79 6.51 26.37
CA GLY A 117 -5.89 5.07 26.66
C GLY A 117 -6.02 4.17 25.43
N SER A 118 -6.40 4.71 24.26
CA SER A 118 -6.34 3.93 23.01
C SER A 118 -4.95 4.11 22.37
N SER A 119 -4.04 3.17 22.63
CA SER A 119 -2.80 2.97 21.86
C SER A 119 -3.08 2.37 20.47
N ALA A 120 -4.25 2.67 19.92
CA ALA A 120 -4.69 2.26 18.61
C ALA A 120 -4.25 3.35 17.64
N PHE A 121 -3.26 3.03 16.82
CA PHE A 121 -3.06 3.72 15.55
C PHE A 121 -4.41 3.85 14.87
N ASP A 122 -4.95 5.07 14.74
CA ASP A 122 -6.26 5.30 14.15
C ASP A 122 -6.33 4.61 12.78
N ASP A 123 -7.34 3.76 12.63
CA ASP A 123 -7.46 2.75 11.57
C ASP A 123 -7.67 3.36 10.16
N GLU A 124 -7.74 4.69 10.01
CA GLU A 124 -8.25 5.41 8.83
C GLU A 124 -7.21 6.26 8.04
N MET A 125 -5.98 6.43 8.52
CA MET A 125 -5.10 7.49 7.99
C MET A 125 -4.07 7.02 6.96
N VAL A 126 -4.46 6.23 5.94
CA VAL A 126 -3.55 5.92 4.82
C VAL A 126 -3.50 7.12 3.86
N PRO A 127 -2.31 7.62 3.44
CA PRO A 127 -2.24 8.77 2.56
C PRO A 127 -2.94 8.49 1.24
N ILE A 128 -3.62 9.51 0.73
CA ILE A 128 -4.26 9.41 -0.56
C ILE A 128 -3.25 9.89 -1.60
N GLU A 129 -2.87 9.00 -2.51
CA GLU A 129 -2.01 9.37 -3.64
C GLU A 129 -2.88 9.79 -4.81
N VAL A 130 -2.72 11.04 -5.25
CA VAL A 130 -3.44 11.62 -6.36
C VAL A 130 -2.44 12.09 -7.42
N PRO A 131 -2.59 11.71 -8.70
CA PRO A 131 -1.78 12.30 -9.76
C PRO A 131 -2.10 13.79 -9.86
N TRP A 132 -1.08 14.65 -9.98
CA TRP A 132 -1.26 16.11 -9.99
C TRP A 132 -2.35 16.59 -10.96
N ARG A 133 -2.42 16.01 -12.16
CA ARG A 133 -3.43 16.33 -13.19
C ARG A 133 -4.89 16.15 -12.75
N ARG A 134 -5.16 15.42 -11.66
CA ARG A 134 -6.51 15.26 -11.10
C ARG A 134 -6.83 16.30 -10.02
N ILE A 135 -5.83 17.03 -9.52
CA ILE A 135 -6.00 18.11 -8.55
C ILE A 135 -6.27 19.40 -9.34
N LYS A 136 -7.55 19.78 -9.44
CA LYS A 136 -7.95 20.99 -10.17
C LYS A 136 -7.75 22.27 -9.35
N THR A 137 -7.96 22.18 -8.05
CA THR A 137 -7.95 23.31 -7.13
C THR A 137 -7.35 22.88 -5.80
N LEU A 138 -6.48 23.74 -5.25
CA LEU A 138 -6.01 23.67 -3.88
C LEU A 138 -6.15 25.07 -3.28
N PRO A 139 -6.67 25.22 -2.05
CA PRO A 139 -6.73 26.53 -1.41
C PRO A 139 -5.34 27.16 -1.29
N GLU A 140 -5.24 28.48 -1.47
CA GLU A 140 -4.04 29.20 -1.07
C GLU A 140 -3.80 29.00 0.44
N GLY A 141 -2.54 28.91 0.85
CA GLY A 141 -2.16 28.64 2.23
C GLY A 141 -2.07 27.14 2.58
N THR A 142 -2.53 26.24 1.69
CA THR A 142 -2.38 24.80 1.87
C THR A 142 -0.91 24.44 2.12
N LYS A 143 -0.60 23.72 3.21
CA LYS A 143 0.79 23.34 3.48
C LYS A 143 1.25 22.24 2.52
N VAL A 144 2.45 22.43 1.99
CA VAL A 144 3.08 21.52 1.03
C VAL A 144 4.52 21.28 1.44
N PHE A 145 4.90 20.02 1.44
CA PHE A 145 6.28 19.58 1.52
C PHE A 145 6.73 19.08 0.16
N VAL A 146 7.90 19.54 -0.26
CA VAL A 146 8.49 19.19 -1.55
C VAL A 146 9.92 18.74 -1.33
N ALA A 147 10.29 17.61 -1.91
CA ALA A 147 11.66 17.14 -1.88
C ALA A 147 12.07 16.50 -3.20
N GLY A 148 13.25 16.87 -3.68
CA GLY A 148 13.82 16.37 -4.94
C GLY A 148 14.92 17.28 -5.48
N GLU A 149 15.19 17.16 -6.77
CA GLU A 149 16.24 17.92 -7.46
C GLU A 149 15.80 19.37 -7.70
N LEU A 150 16.65 20.33 -7.33
CA LEU A 150 16.44 21.75 -7.54
C LEU A 150 17.29 22.24 -8.71
N ASP A 151 16.63 22.81 -9.72
CA ASP A 151 17.25 23.39 -10.91
C ASP A 151 17.18 24.92 -10.82
N ARG A 152 18.34 25.58 -10.86
CA ARG A 152 18.45 27.05 -10.84
C ARG A 152 18.34 27.58 -12.26
N ARG A 153 17.40 28.48 -12.50
CA ARG A 153 17.21 29.15 -13.79
C ARG A 153 17.27 30.66 -13.60
N ALA A 154 17.47 31.40 -14.69
CA ALA A 154 17.46 32.87 -14.69
C ALA A 154 16.17 33.45 -14.07
N THR A 155 15.05 32.74 -14.19
CA THR A 155 13.74 33.17 -13.65
C THR A 155 13.45 32.68 -12.22
N GLY A 156 14.45 32.14 -11.53
CA GLY A 156 14.34 31.55 -10.19
C GLY A 156 14.57 30.04 -10.17
N ALA A 157 14.44 29.44 -8.99
CA ALA A 157 14.65 28.00 -8.80
C ALA A 157 13.37 27.18 -8.96
N LEU A 158 13.55 25.97 -9.53
CA LEU A 158 12.47 25.06 -9.90
C LEU A 158 12.80 23.65 -9.41
N PHE A 159 11.93 23.10 -8.56
CA PHE A 159 11.95 21.67 -8.24
C PHE A 159 11.49 20.86 -9.45
N LEU A 160 12.24 19.83 -9.81
CA LEU A 160 11.95 18.95 -10.94
C LEU A 160 11.95 17.49 -10.51
N SER A 161 11.03 16.72 -11.08
CA SER A 161 11.07 15.26 -10.97
C SER A 161 11.97 14.67 -12.04
N THR A 162 13.01 13.95 -11.64
CA THR A 162 13.88 13.21 -12.56
C THR A 162 13.72 11.70 -12.39
N GLN A 163 14.20 10.91 -13.36
CA GLN A 163 14.15 9.44 -13.24
C GLN A 163 15.01 8.91 -12.10
N LYS A 164 16.12 9.61 -11.79
CA LYS A 164 17.03 9.26 -10.70
C LYS A 164 16.48 9.70 -9.34
N VAL A 165 15.93 10.91 -9.28
CA VAL A 165 15.38 11.51 -8.05
C VAL A 165 13.94 11.93 -8.32
N PRO A 166 12.96 11.04 -8.09
CA PRO A 166 11.55 11.39 -8.27
C PRO A 166 11.15 12.43 -7.24
N LEU A 167 10.36 13.42 -7.67
CA LEU A 167 9.87 14.47 -6.78
C LEU A 167 8.84 13.90 -5.80
N VAL A 168 9.07 14.11 -4.50
CA VAL A 168 8.12 13.78 -3.44
C VAL A 168 7.37 15.06 -3.08
N VAL A 169 6.05 15.05 -3.26
CA VAL A 169 5.18 16.17 -2.93
C VAL A 169 4.10 15.70 -1.98
N ILE A 170 4.05 16.27 -0.79
CA ILE A 170 3.10 15.92 0.26
C ILE A 170 2.28 17.17 0.60
N VAL A 171 0.96 17.07 0.48
CA VAL A 171 0.02 18.04 1.05
C VAL A 171 -0.36 17.54 2.42
N TYR A 172 -0.26 18.38 3.43
CA TYR A 172 -0.45 17.95 4.81
C TYR A 172 -1.13 19.01 5.68
N ASP A 173 -1.68 18.54 6.80
CA ASP A 173 -2.16 19.39 7.89
C ASP A 173 -1.27 19.21 9.13
N GLY A 174 -1.22 20.23 9.98
CA GLY A 174 -0.45 20.21 11.23
C GLY A 174 0.96 20.81 11.14
N PRO A 175 1.80 20.64 12.19
CA PRO A 175 3.13 21.24 12.28
C PRO A 175 4.18 20.48 11.45
N ASP A 176 5.15 21.23 10.90
CA ASP A 176 6.16 20.73 9.96
C ASP A 176 7.10 19.69 10.61
N GLU A 177 7.39 19.86 11.90
CA GLU A 177 8.25 18.99 12.72
C GLU A 177 7.75 17.54 12.78
N HIS A 178 6.43 17.34 12.72
CA HIS A 178 5.82 16.02 12.80
C HIS A 178 5.52 15.42 11.44
N LEU A 179 5.69 16.17 10.35
CA LEU A 179 5.31 15.72 9.01
C LEU A 179 6.01 14.42 8.62
N LEU A 180 7.35 14.37 8.71
CA LEU A 180 8.10 13.22 8.22
C LEU A 180 7.81 11.97 9.05
N SER A 181 7.74 12.10 10.38
CA SER A 181 7.43 10.96 11.25
C SER A 181 6.00 10.48 11.04
N HIS A 182 5.05 11.40 10.86
CA HIS A 182 3.66 11.08 10.53
C HIS A 182 3.54 10.41 9.16
N ALA A 183 4.21 10.94 8.14
CA ALA A 183 4.22 10.40 6.78
C ALA A 183 4.88 9.02 6.69
N VAL A 184 5.92 8.74 7.50
CA VAL A 184 6.51 7.40 7.60
C VAL A 184 5.54 6.42 8.24
N LYS A 185 4.82 6.84 9.30
CA LYS A 185 3.80 6.01 9.98
C LYS A 185 2.63 5.66 9.06
N THR A 186 2.10 6.66 8.35
CA THR A 186 0.91 6.54 7.51
C THR A 186 1.23 5.98 6.11
N GLY A 187 2.45 6.17 5.60
CA GLY A 187 2.94 5.75 4.27
C GLY A 187 3.06 4.24 4.02
N ARG A 188 2.13 3.45 4.56
CA ARG A 188 2.08 1.99 4.48
C ARG A 188 0.64 1.54 4.29
N GLU A 189 0.42 0.74 3.27
CA GLU A 189 -0.83 -0.02 3.17
C GLU A 189 -0.96 -0.97 4.36
N ARG A 190 -2.11 -0.94 5.04
CA ARG A 190 -2.40 -1.85 6.14
C ARG A 190 -2.49 -3.29 5.64
N ASN A 191 -3.23 -3.54 4.55
CA ASN A 191 -3.33 -4.86 3.94
C ASN A 191 -3.15 -4.78 2.42
N GLY A 192 -1.93 -5.06 1.95
CA GLY A 192 -1.67 -5.09 0.49
C GLY A 192 -2.46 -6.17 -0.27
N TYR A 193 -2.95 -7.22 0.40
CA TYR A 193 -3.72 -8.29 -0.25
C TYR A 193 -5.17 -7.89 -0.51
N TRP A 194 -5.69 -6.89 0.21
CA TRP A 194 -6.99 -6.30 -0.06
C TRP A 194 -6.80 -5.01 -0.85
N ASN A 195 -6.56 -5.16 -2.16
CA ASN A 195 -6.32 -4.04 -3.07
C ASN A 195 -7.48 -3.89 -4.07
N PHE A 196 -7.42 -2.86 -4.93
CA PHE A 196 -8.49 -2.55 -5.88
C PHE A 196 -8.84 -3.69 -6.86
N LEU A 197 -7.94 -4.64 -7.11
CA LEU A 197 -8.20 -5.80 -7.96
C LEU A 197 -8.89 -6.94 -7.21
N THR A 198 -8.69 -7.03 -5.89
CA THR A 198 -9.12 -8.18 -5.09
C THR A 198 -10.63 -8.40 -5.15
N PRO A 199 -11.52 -7.41 -4.90
CA PRO A 199 -12.97 -7.64 -4.93
C PRO A 199 -13.46 -8.16 -6.29
N GLY A 200 -13.03 -7.53 -7.38
CA GLY A 200 -13.42 -7.93 -8.73
C GLY A 200 -12.93 -9.34 -9.08
N ALA A 201 -11.69 -9.69 -8.69
CA ALA A 201 -11.14 -11.01 -8.90
C ALA A 201 -11.88 -12.10 -8.10
N LEU A 202 -12.17 -11.83 -6.82
CA LEU A 202 -12.93 -12.75 -5.96
C LEU A 202 -14.33 -13.00 -6.53
N THR A 203 -15.10 -11.94 -6.86
CA THR A 203 -16.44 -12.07 -7.41
C THR A 203 -16.46 -12.82 -8.74
N THR A 204 -15.55 -12.47 -9.65
CA THR A 204 -15.46 -13.13 -10.96
C THR A 204 -15.09 -14.60 -10.83
N GLY A 205 -14.13 -14.93 -9.95
CA GLY A 205 -13.72 -16.31 -9.68
C GLY A 205 -14.83 -17.14 -9.06
N SER A 206 -15.48 -16.64 -8.01
CA SER A 206 -16.63 -17.30 -7.37
C SER A 206 -17.75 -17.55 -8.36
N PHE A 207 -18.15 -16.53 -9.12
CA PHE A 207 -19.23 -16.65 -10.10
C PHE A 207 -18.88 -17.65 -11.21
N THR A 208 -17.66 -17.59 -11.76
CA THR A 208 -17.21 -18.49 -12.83
C THR A 208 -17.20 -19.94 -12.34
N LEU A 209 -16.68 -20.21 -11.14
CA LEU A 209 -16.67 -21.55 -10.55
C LEU A 209 -18.07 -22.06 -10.22
N PHE A 210 -18.97 -21.18 -9.79
CA PHE A 210 -20.37 -21.54 -9.54
C PHE A 210 -21.11 -21.93 -10.82
N VAL A 211 -20.94 -21.15 -11.91
CA VAL A 211 -21.48 -21.51 -13.24
C VAL A 211 -20.86 -22.83 -13.72
N TYR A 212 -19.56 -23.03 -13.51
CA TYR A 212 -18.88 -24.27 -13.89
C TYR A 212 -19.41 -25.48 -13.12
N PHE A 213 -19.63 -25.35 -11.82
CA PHE A 213 -20.32 -26.35 -10.99
C PHE A 213 -21.68 -26.74 -11.59
N TYR A 214 -22.51 -25.77 -11.94
CA TYR A 214 -23.83 -26.02 -12.52
C TYR A 214 -23.76 -26.82 -13.83
N LEU A 215 -22.75 -26.55 -14.67
CA LEU A 215 -22.53 -27.31 -15.91
C LEU A 215 -22.09 -28.75 -15.63
N LEU A 216 -21.19 -28.97 -14.65
CA LEU A 216 -20.68 -30.28 -14.29
C LEU A 216 -21.76 -31.19 -13.67
N LEU A 217 -22.75 -30.62 -12.97
CA LEU A 217 -23.87 -31.38 -12.39
C LEU A 217 -24.69 -32.17 -13.43
N ARG A 218 -24.66 -31.77 -14.70
CA ARG A 218 -25.39 -32.47 -15.78
C ARG A 218 -24.85 -33.89 -16.04
N ALA A 219 -23.62 -34.17 -15.64
CA ALA A 219 -22.97 -35.46 -15.84
C ALA A 219 -22.74 -36.18 -14.49
N PRO A 220 -23.43 -37.30 -14.20
CA PRO A 220 -23.28 -38.01 -12.92
C PRO A 220 -21.84 -38.44 -12.61
N LEU A 221 -21.04 -38.71 -13.64
CA LEU A 221 -19.64 -39.11 -13.51
C LEU A 221 -18.70 -37.95 -13.11
N LEU A 222 -19.17 -36.70 -13.17
CA LEU A 222 -18.41 -35.48 -12.85
C LEU A 222 -18.85 -34.85 -11.51
N ARG A 223 -19.57 -35.59 -10.66
CA ARG A 223 -20.00 -35.12 -9.33
C ARG A 223 -18.84 -34.66 -8.46
N PHE A 224 -17.72 -35.37 -8.45
CA PHE A 224 -16.56 -34.99 -7.63
C PHE A 224 -15.96 -33.63 -8.05
N PRO A 225 -15.59 -33.41 -9.34
CA PRO A 225 -15.21 -32.07 -9.81
C PRO A 225 -16.29 -31.00 -9.55
N ALA A 226 -17.57 -31.34 -9.69
CA ALA A 226 -18.66 -30.42 -9.41
C ALA A 226 -18.64 -29.95 -7.94
N ILE A 227 -18.58 -30.88 -6.98
CA ILE A 227 -18.50 -30.57 -5.55
C ILE A 227 -17.27 -29.70 -5.26
N LEU A 228 -16.12 -30.03 -5.84
CA LEU A 228 -14.92 -29.21 -5.66
C LEU A 228 -15.10 -27.79 -6.20
N ALA A 229 -15.67 -27.62 -7.39
CA ALA A 229 -15.91 -26.31 -7.97
C ALA A 229 -16.86 -25.48 -7.09
N LEU A 230 -17.92 -26.10 -6.54
CA LEU A 230 -18.83 -25.46 -5.60
C LEU A 230 -18.09 -25.02 -4.33
N THR A 231 -17.33 -25.92 -3.69
CA THR A 231 -16.57 -25.59 -2.48
C THR A 231 -15.64 -24.40 -2.71
N VAL A 232 -14.88 -24.41 -3.82
CA VAL A 232 -13.92 -23.35 -4.13
C VAL A 232 -14.63 -22.05 -4.56
N SER A 233 -15.84 -22.12 -5.12
CA SER A 233 -16.65 -20.93 -5.42
C SER A 233 -17.05 -20.15 -4.15
N LEU A 234 -17.18 -20.84 -3.02
CA LEU A 234 -17.57 -20.26 -1.73
C LEU A 234 -16.37 -19.74 -0.92
N LEU A 235 -15.14 -19.80 -1.45
CA LEU A 235 -13.94 -19.37 -0.74
C LEU A 235 -14.02 -17.94 -0.17
N PRO A 236 -14.55 -16.91 -0.87
CA PRO A 236 -14.67 -15.57 -0.28
C PRO A 236 -15.60 -15.51 0.94
N LEU A 237 -16.61 -16.39 1.00
CA LEU A 237 -17.54 -16.46 2.11
C LEU A 237 -16.93 -17.12 3.34
N THR A 238 -15.83 -17.87 3.17
CA THR A 238 -15.26 -18.62 4.30
C THR A 238 -14.79 -17.69 5.40
N LEU A 239 -14.32 -16.48 5.07
CA LEU A 239 -13.86 -15.50 6.05
C LEU A 239 -14.94 -15.07 7.08
N VAL A 240 -16.22 -15.37 6.82
CA VAL A 240 -17.35 -15.01 7.70
C VAL A 240 -17.80 -16.18 8.59
N LEU A 241 -17.32 -17.40 8.34
CA LEU A 241 -17.75 -18.58 9.09
C LEU A 241 -16.87 -18.84 10.34
N PRO A 242 -17.42 -19.51 11.38
CA PRO A 242 -16.82 -19.54 12.72
C PRO A 242 -15.34 -19.96 12.82
N PRO A 243 -14.85 -21.02 12.16
CA PRO A 243 -13.44 -21.41 12.30
C PRO A 243 -12.50 -20.40 11.62
N ALA A 244 -12.86 -19.85 10.45
CA ALA A 244 -12.05 -18.82 9.81
C ALA A 244 -12.17 -17.46 10.48
N VAL A 245 -13.29 -17.10 11.11
CA VAL A 245 -13.41 -15.86 11.88
C VAL A 245 -12.43 -15.84 13.05
N ILE A 246 -12.31 -16.96 13.76
CA ILE A 246 -11.32 -17.12 14.85
C ILE A 246 -9.90 -16.99 14.29
N GLY A 247 -9.58 -17.74 13.22
CA GLY A 247 -8.28 -17.66 12.55
C GLY A 247 -7.95 -16.25 12.05
N TYR A 248 -8.94 -15.56 11.48
CA TYR A 248 -8.83 -14.20 10.98
C TYR A 248 -8.57 -13.20 12.11
N SER A 249 -9.15 -13.40 13.30
CA SER A 249 -8.86 -12.59 14.49
C SER A 249 -7.39 -12.71 14.91
N PHE A 250 -6.86 -13.94 14.98
CA PHE A 250 -5.43 -14.17 15.25
C PHE A 250 -4.54 -13.58 14.16
N TYR A 251 -4.88 -13.81 12.89
CA TYR A 251 -4.22 -13.20 11.74
C TYR A 251 -4.16 -11.67 11.91
N ARG A 252 -5.29 -11.02 12.19
CA ARG A 252 -5.38 -9.55 12.33
C ARG A 252 -4.52 -9.05 13.49
N SER A 253 -4.49 -9.77 14.62
CA SER A 253 -3.68 -9.43 15.78
C SER A 253 -2.17 -9.50 15.47
N LEU A 254 -1.72 -10.61 14.89
CA LEU A 254 -0.31 -10.78 14.50
C LEU A 254 0.10 -9.80 13.41
N TRP A 255 -0.77 -9.55 12.44
CA TRP A 255 -0.53 -8.61 11.35
C TRP A 255 -0.41 -7.17 11.86
N LYS A 256 -1.24 -6.76 12.82
CA LYS A 256 -1.11 -5.48 13.53
C LYS A 256 0.27 -5.37 14.20
N ARG A 257 0.68 -6.38 14.96
CA ARG A 257 2.01 -6.39 15.62
C ARG A 257 3.16 -6.30 14.61
N ALA A 258 3.08 -7.05 13.50
CA ALA A 258 4.06 -6.96 12.43
C ALA A 258 4.09 -5.58 11.76
N PHE A 259 2.93 -4.94 11.58
CA PHE A 259 2.85 -3.57 11.10
C PHE A 259 3.56 -2.60 12.04
N LEU A 260 3.27 -2.65 13.34
CA LEU A 260 3.90 -1.80 14.37
C LEU A 260 5.42 -1.89 14.33
N LEU A 261 5.98 -3.10 14.38
CA LEU A 261 7.43 -3.31 14.35
C LEU A 261 8.11 -2.72 13.11
N ARG A 262 7.44 -2.81 11.95
CA ARG A 262 7.98 -2.24 10.71
C ARG A 262 7.91 -0.71 10.69
N THR A 263 6.87 -0.14 11.29
CA THR A 263 6.73 1.32 11.45
C THR A 263 7.78 1.86 12.41
N GLU A 264 7.96 1.22 13.57
CA GLU A 264 9.02 1.57 14.53
C GLU A 264 10.40 1.49 13.89
N ARG A 265 10.68 0.44 13.12
CA ARG A 265 11.93 0.30 12.37
C ARG A 265 12.18 1.50 11.45
N ASP A 266 11.18 1.90 10.67
CA ASP A 266 11.31 3.01 9.72
C ASP A 266 11.49 4.35 10.45
N LEU A 267 10.83 4.53 11.60
CA LEU A 267 11.03 5.71 12.47
C LEU A 267 12.42 5.76 13.08
N LEU A 268 12.96 4.64 13.54
CA LEU A 268 14.35 4.56 14.01
C LEU A 268 15.33 4.98 12.90
N THR A 269 15.09 4.51 11.67
CA THR A 269 15.90 4.90 10.50
C THR A 269 15.78 6.39 10.20
N LEU A 270 14.57 6.96 10.30
CA LEU A 270 14.34 8.40 10.10
C LEU A 270 15.10 9.24 11.13
N ASN A 271 15.07 8.84 12.41
CA ASN A 271 15.74 9.54 13.49
C ASN A 271 17.26 9.54 13.29
N GLU A 272 17.84 8.40 12.92
CA GLU A 272 19.27 8.31 12.64
C GLU A 272 19.73 9.16 11.46
N ILE A 273 18.94 9.17 10.37
CA ILE A 273 19.21 10.04 9.22
C ILE A 273 19.22 11.51 9.66
N SER A 274 18.26 11.88 10.52
CA SER A 274 18.16 13.24 11.07
C SER A 274 19.35 13.58 11.99
N GLU A 275 19.90 12.60 12.70
CA GLU A 275 21.12 12.71 13.51
C GLU A 275 22.43 12.60 12.69
N GLY A 276 22.34 12.36 11.37
CA GLY A 276 23.51 12.21 10.49
C GLY A 276 24.27 10.89 10.63
N LYS A 277 23.68 9.87 11.26
CA LYS A 277 24.27 8.53 11.39
C LYS A 277 24.10 7.74 10.08
N LYS A 278 25.16 7.05 9.64
CA LYS A 278 25.20 6.35 8.34
C LYS A 278 24.72 4.90 8.37
N ALA A 279 24.70 4.23 9.52
CA ALA A 279 24.40 2.81 9.63
C ALA A 279 23.09 2.59 10.39
N PRO A 280 22.19 1.70 9.90
CA PRO A 280 20.94 1.38 10.59
C PRO A 280 21.23 0.76 11.96
N PRO A 281 20.36 0.95 12.96
CA PRO A 281 20.61 0.42 14.29
C PRO A 281 20.45 -1.10 14.25
N LYS A 282 21.24 -1.82 15.04
CA LYS A 282 21.04 -3.27 15.26
C LYS A 282 19.58 -3.58 15.64
N GLU A 283 18.93 -2.68 16.38
CA GLU A 283 17.52 -2.78 16.74
C GLU A 283 16.57 -2.82 15.52
N ALA A 284 16.85 -2.03 14.47
CA ALA A 284 16.03 -2.04 13.25
C ALA A 284 16.09 -3.38 12.51
N GLU A 285 17.26 -4.04 12.51
CA GLU A 285 17.41 -5.35 11.91
C GLU A 285 16.65 -6.44 12.68
N VAL A 286 16.69 -6.37 14.02
CA VAL A 286 15.91 -7.27 14.89
C VAL A 286 14.42 -7.08 14.62
N LYS A 287 13.93 -5.84 14.61
CA LYS A 287 12.52 -5.54 14.30
C LYS A 287 12.10 -6.02 12.91
N LYS A 288 12.99 -5.90 11.91
CA LYS A 288 12.76 -6.43 10.56
C LYS A 288 12.54 -7.95 10.59
N ARG A 289 13.44 -8.72 11.20
CA ARG A 289 13.34 -10.19 11.26
C ARG A 289 12.09 -10.63 12.03
N THR A 290 11.81 -10.01 13.18
CA THR A 290 10.63 -10.32 13.99
C THR A 290 9.34 -10.01 13.24
N SER A 291 9.26 -8.87 12.54
CA SER A 291 8.08 -8.54 11.73
C SER A 291 7.82 -9.56 10.62
N GLN A 292 8.87 -10.04 9.94
CA GLN A 292 8.74 -11.05 8.88
C GLN A 292 8.24 -12.39 9.42
N ARG A 293 8.73 -12.82 10.58
CA ARG A 293 8.25 -14.05 11.24
C ARG A 293 6.77 -13.94 11.62
N LEU A 294 6.35 -12.80 12.17
CA LEU A 294 4.94 -12.55 12.51
C LEU A 294 4.04 -12.51 11.26
N GLU A 295 4.49 -11.92 10.15
CA GLU A 295 3.75 -11.94 8.89
C GLU A 295 3.56 -13.37 8.35
N LEU A 296 4.63 -14.17 8.35
CA LEU A 296 4.55 -15.57 7.90
C LEU A 296 3.63 -16.40 8.79
N LEU A 297 3.75 -16.25 10.10
CA LEU A 297 2.87 -16.93 11.06
C LEU A 297 1.40 -16.51 10.88
N ALA A 298 1.14 -15.22 10.69
CA ALA A 298 -0.21 -14.71 10.43
C ALA A 298 -0.81 -15.36 9.17
N LEU A 299 -0.05 -15.39 8.07
CA LEU A 299 -0.48 -16.00 6.81
C LEU A 299 -0.71 -17.50 6.94
N LEU A 300 0.15 -18.21 7.69
CA LEU A 300 0.00 -19.64 7.96
C LEU A 300 -1.30 -19.93 8.73
N ILE A 301 -1.59 -19.15 9.78
CA ILE A 301 -2.82 -19.30 10.57
C ILE A 301 -4.05 -19.06 9.69
N LEU A 302 -4.04 -17.99 8.89
CA LEU A 302 -5.15 -17.70 7.99
C LEU A 302 -5.36 -18.84 6.97
N ALA A 303 -4.28 -19.33 6.36
CA ALA A 303 -4.34 -20.42 5.39
C ALA A 303 -4.87 -21.72 6.01
N LEU A 304 -4.42 -22.06 7.22
CA LEU A 304 -4.87 -23.24 7.95
C LEU A 304 -6.37 -23.14 8.28
N SER A 305 -6.82 -22.00 8.80
CA SER A 305 -8.23 -21.81 9.15
C SER A 305 -9.16 -21.85 7.94
N VAL A 306 -8.78 -21.22 6.83
CA VAL A 306 -9.51 -21.31 5.56
C VAL A 306 -9.50 -22.76 5.03
N GLY A 307 -8.37 -23.46 5.12
CA GLY A 307 -8.24 -24.85 4.67
C GLY A 307 -9.15 -25.82 5.43
N VAL A 308 -9.19 -25.71 6.77
CA VAL A 308 -10.10 -26.51 7.62
C VAL A 308 -11.56 -26.28 7.22
N GLU A 309 -11.91 -25.02 6.94
CA GLU A 309 -13.28 -24.69 6.60
C GLU A 309 -13.69 -25.17 5.21
N LEU A 310 -12.84 -24.99 4.21
CA LEU A 310 -13.06 -25.54 2.87
C LEU A 310 -13.22 -27.06 2.92
N PHE A 311 -12.45 -27.74 3.78
CA PHE A 311 -12.59 -29.17 4.00
C PHE A 311 -13.95 -29.56 4.59
N MET A 312 -14.45 -28.81 5.58
CA MET A 312 -15.78 -29.04 6.13
C MET A 312 -16.90 -28.79 5.11
N ILE A 313 -16.81 -27.71 4.33
CA ILE A 313 -17.76 -27.39 3.25
C ILE A 313 -17.76 -28.51 2.20
N PHE A 314 -16.57 -29.00 1.83
CA PHE A 314 -16.43 -30.12 0.91
C PHE A 314 -17.12 -31.39 1.43
N ILE A 315 -16.88 -31.78 2.69
CA ILE A 315 -17.52 -32.94 3.31
C ILE A 315 -19.04 -32.79 3.32
N PHE A 316 -19.54 -31.60 3.69
CA PHE A 316 -20.96 -31.31 3.73
C PHE A 316 -21.62 -31.55 2.37
N PHE A 317 -21.08 -30.96 1.29
CA PHE A 317 -21.64 -31.16 -0.05
C PHE A 317 -21.45 -32.58 -0.57
N ALA A 318 -20.34 -33.24 -0.23
CA ALA A 318 -20.11 -34.64 -0.57
C ALA A 318 -21.11 -35.59 0.12
N ALA A 319 -21.66 -35.22 1.28
CA ALA A 319 -22.72 -35.97 1.94
C ALA A 319 -24.11 -35.71 1.32
N VAL A 320 -24.40 -34.46 0.96
CA VAL A 320 -25.71 -34.04 0.40
C VAL A 320 -25.92 -34.51 -1.05
N ILE A 321 -24.85 -34.60 -1.85
CA ILE A 321 -24.91 -34.92 -3.30
C ILE A 321 -24.76 -36.44 -3.58
N ARG A 322 -24.76 -37.28 -2.54
CA ARG A 322 -24.85 -38.74 -2.70
C ARG A 322 -26.21 -39.12 -3.30
#